data_AF-A0A835DRX8-F1
#
_entry.id   AF-A0A835DRX8-F1
#
_cell.length_a   1.000
_cell.length_b   1.000
_cell.length_c   1.000
_cell.angle_alpha   90.00
_cell.angle_beta   90.00
_cell.angle_gamma   90.00
#
_symmetry.space_group_name_H-M   'P 1'
#
loop_
_entity.id
_entity.type
_entity.pdbx_description
1 polymer ?
#
loop_
_entity_poly.entity_id
_entity_poly.type
_entity_poly.pdbx_seq_one_letter_code
_entity_poly.pdbx_strand_id
1 'polypeptide(L)'
;MVNKEKRTSMGRKKIEIKRIDHQDYRQVTFSKRRTGLFKKASELCILCGADVAAIVFSPAGKVFSFGHPCVDSVIDRYLARNSPPDVGTYPFVTTHRDAGIREADQYMEVLRQLEAEKKRGEALEQLRKGGQGRFWWDAPIDDLGLHELEKFKASMEELRKKVIVKTEYISKD
;
A
#
# COMPACT_ATOMS: atom_id res chain seq x y z
N MET A 1 2.16 -13.66 43.39
CA MET A 1 3.27 -13.11 42.58
C MET A 1 2.72 -12.80 41.20
N VAL A 2 2.57 -11.52 40.85
CA VAL A 2 2.02 -11.12 39.54
C VAL A 2 3.12 -11.28 38.49
N ASN A 3 2.91 -12.19 37.53
CA ASN A 3 3.80 -12.34 36.37
C ASN A 3 3.76 -11.05 35.54
N LYS A 4 4.85 -10.30 35.61
CA LYS A 4 5.04 -9.09 34.79
C LYS A 4 5.42 -9.54 33.38
N GLU A 5 4.47 -9.49 32.46
CA GLU A 5 4.68 -9.79 31.04
C GLU A 5 5.90 -9.01 30.50
N LYS A 6 6.89 -9.73 29.97
CA LYS A 6 8.06 -9.12 29.33
C LYS A 6 7.62 -8.43 28.05
N ARG A 7 7.84 -7.12 27.94
CA ARG A 7 7.67 -6.38 26.69
C ARG A 7 8.57 -6.97 25.61
N THR A 8 7.98 -7.33 24.47
CA THR A 8 8.67 -7.95 23.32
C THR A 8 9.54 -6.97 22.52
N SER A 9 9.38 -5.66 22.75
CA SER A 9 10.09 -4.61 22.02
C SER A 9 10.66 -3.56 22.97
N MET A 10 11.89 -3.13 22.68
CA MET A 10 12.58 -2.03 23.37
C MET A 10 12.05 -0.64 22.97
N GLY A 11 11.06 -0.55 22.09
CA GLY A 11 10.49 0.70 21.60
C GLY A 11 11.47 1.52 20.75
N ARG A 12 11.17 2.81 20.56
CA ARG A 12 12.03 3.75 19.83
C ARG A 12 13.23 4.12 20.68
N LYS A 13 14.43 3.69 20.26
CA LYS A 13 15.70 4.10 20.89
C LYS A 13 16.23 5.39 20.25
N LYS A 14 16.80 6.27 21.07
CA LYS A 14 17.57 7.43 20.60
C LYS A 14 18.87 6.93 19.95
N ILE A 15 19.22 7.52 18.82
CA ILE A 15 20.48 7.27 18.11
C ILE A 15 21.16 8.62 17.81
N GLU A 16 22.47 8.61 17.69
CA GLU A 16 23.25 9.80 17.31
C GLU A 16 22.95 10.22 15.86
N ILE A 17 23.01 11.53 15.58
CA ILE A 17 22.88 12.07 14.22
C ILE A 17 24.26 12.01 13.54
N LYS A 18 24.66 10.79 13.18
CA LYS A 18 25.85 10.48 12.39
C LYS A 18 25.55 9.37 11.39
N ARG A 19 26.50 9.06 10.51
CA ARG A 19 26.38 7.91 9.60
C ARG A 19 26.22 6.62 10.41
N ILE A 20 25.20 5.83 10.10
CA ILE A 20 25.01 4.50 10.70
C ILE A 20 25.99 3.54 10.02
N ASP A 21 26.89 2.94 10.79
CA ASP A 21 27.94 2.07 10.24
C ASP A 21 27.39 0.74 9.76
N HIS A 22 26.56 0.09 10.58
CA HIS A 22 25.93 -1.19 10.26
C HIS A 22 24.99 -1.06 9.05
N GLN A 23 25.30 -1.79 7.98
CA GLN A 23 24.63 -1.66 6.68
C GLN A 23 23.12 -1.94 6.74
N ASP A 24 22.70 -3.03 7.40
CA ASP A 24 21.29 -3.38 7.50
C ASP A 24 20.49 -2.33 8.28
N TYR A 25 21.02 -1.86 9.39
CA TYR A 25 20.39 -0.80 10.18
C TYR A 25 20.33 0.51 9.40
N ARG A 26 21.36 0.82 8.63
CA ARG A 26 21.37 1.98 7.72
C ARG A 26 20.30 1.84 6.63
N GLN A 27 20.15 0.67 6.02
CA GLN A 27 19.16 0.39 4.98
C GLN A 27 17.73 0.51 5.52
N VAL A 28 17.45 -0.12 6.66
CA VAL A 28 16.14 -0.05 7.32
C VAL A 28 15.83 1.38 7.76
N THR A 29 16.82 2.10 8.31
CA THR A 29 16.65 3.49 8.73
C THR A 29 16.42 4.41 7.54
N PHE A 30 17.14 4.23 6.44
CA PHE A 30 16.93 4.95 5.18
C PHE A 30 15.49 4.78 4.71
N SER A 31 15.01 3.54 4.61
CA SER A 31 13.63 3.26 4.16
C SER A 31 12.60 3.94 5.06
N LYS A 32 12.73 3.82 6.38
CA LYS A 32 11.79 4.44 7.34
C LYS A 32 11.84 5.97 7.29
N ARG A 33 13.03 6.56 7.28
CA ARG A 33 13.20 8.02 7.27
C ARG A 33 12.77 8.64 5.95
N ARG A 34 13.07 8.01 4.81
CA ARG A 34 12.58 8.43 3.49
C ARG A 34 11.06 8.49 3.48
N THR A 35 10.39 7.43 3.93
CA THR A 35 8.92 7.41 4.00
C THR A 35 8.40 8.52 4.90
N GLY A 36 9.00 8.72 6.08
CA GLY A 36 8.61 9.81 6.99
C GLY A 36 8.84 11.21 6.40
N LEU A 37 9.95 11.40 5.69
CA LEU A 37 10.28 12.65 4.99
C LEU A 37 9.25 12.96 3.91
N PHE A 38 8.93 12.00 3.04
CA PHE A 38 7.95 12.20 1.98
C PHE A 38 6.55 12.47 2.52
N LYS A 39 6.15 11.78 3.59
CA LYS A 39 4.89 12.08 4.27
C LYS A 39 4.87 13.52 4.80
N LYS A 40 5.95 13.98 5.42
CA LYS A 40 6.04 15.36 5.92
C LYS A 40 6.06 16.40 4.80
N ALA A 41 6.72 16.11 3.69
CA ALA A 41 6.70 16.97 2.50
C ALA A 41 5.27 17.07 1.94
N SER A 42 4.55 15.95 1.82
CA SER A 42 3.15 15.94 1.38
C SER A 42 2.22 16.71 2.33
N GLU A 43 2.36 16.51 3.65
CA GLU A 43 1.62 17.29 4.65
C GLU A 43 1.89 18.80 4.49
N LEU A 44 3.15 19.19 4.26
CA LEU A 44 3.51 20.59 4.05
C LEU A 44 2.86 21.17 2.78
N CYS A 45 2.86 20.43 1.67
CA CYS A 45 2.19 20.84 0.43
C CYS A 45 0.70 21.09 0.67
N ILE A 46 0.02 20.15 1.35
CA ILE A 46 -1.42 20.21 1.60
C ILE A 46 -1.77 21.38 2.54
N LEU A 47 -1.03 21.52 3.65
CA LEU A 47 -1.37 22.49 4.70
C LEU A 47 -1.03 23.92 4.28
N CYS A 48 0.02 24.11 3.50
CA CYS A 48 0.54 25.43 3.18
C CYS A 48 0.37 25.81 1.71
N GLY A 49 -0.15 24.92 0.85
CA GLY A 49 -0.16 25.14 -0.60
C GLY A 49 1.24 25.33 -1.18
N ALA A 50 2.25 24.71 -0.54
CA ALA A 50 3.64 24.89 -0.89
C ALA A 50 4.06 23.94 -2.02
N ASP A 51 4.83 24.46 -2.97
CA ASP A 51 5.47 23.65 -3.99
C ASP A 51 6.80 23.10 -3.45
N VAL A 52 6.90 21.78 -3.38
CA VAL A 52 8.00 21.09 -2.70
C VAL A 52 8.50 19.95 -3.57
N ALA A 53 9.82 19.84 -3.69
CA ALA A 53 10.50 18.66 -4.23
C ALA A 53 11.51 18.11 -3.21
N ALA A 54 11.50 16.79 -3.02
CA ALA A 54 12.45 16.07 -2.18
C ALA A 54 13.03 14.90 -2.97
N ILE A 55 14.36 14.86 -3.11
CA ILE A 55 15.09 13.82 -3.85
C ILE A 55 16.09 13.19 -2.89
N VAL A 56 16.07 11.85 -2.77
CA VAL A 56 17.00 11.11 -1.92
C VAL A 56 17.58 9.90 -2.65
N PHE A 57 18.86 9.65 -2.42
CA PHE A 57 19.59 8.53 -2.98
C PHE A 57 19.78 7.47 -1.90
N SER A 58 19.47 6.22 -2.22
CA SER A 58 19.80 5.11 -1.32
C SER A 58 21.30 4.86 -1.29
N PRO A 59 21.82 4.16 -0.26
CA PRO A 59 23.20 3.71 -0.26
C PRO A 59 23.57 2.83 -1.48
N ALA A 60 22.58 2.25 -2.16
CA ALA A 60 22.77 1.47 -3.38
C ALA A 60 22.65 2.30 -4.67
N GLY A 61 22.62 3.63 -4.58
CA GLY A 61 22.54 4.53 -5.74
C GLY A 61 21.15 4.67 -6.36
N LYS A 62 20.11 4.03 -5.80
CA LYS A 62 18.74 4.15 -6.30
C LYS A 62 18.12 5.49 -5.88
N VAL A 63 17.55 6.20 -6.85
CA VAL A 63 16.86 7.48 -6.63
C VAL A 63 15.43 7.24 -6.17
N PHE A 64 14.99 8.06 -5.22
CA PHE A 64 13.60 8.18 -4.81
C PHE A 64 13.24 9.66 -4.72
N SER A 65 12.06 10.03 -5.19
CA SER A 65 11.62 11.42 -5.19
C SER A 65 10.16 11.57 -4.77
N PHE A 66 9.85 12.75 -4.28
CA PHE A 66 8.52 13.28 -4.07
C PHE A 66 8.49 14.70 -4.62
N GLY A 67 7.43 15.07 -5.33
CA GLY A 67 7.26 16.41 -5.88
C GLY A 67 5.80 16.81 -5.93
N HIS A 68 5.52 18.07 -5.60
CA HIS A 68 4.23 18.70 -5.83
C HIS A 68 4.46 20.11 -6.41
N PRO A 69 3.86 20.45 -7.57
CA PRO A 69 2.94 19.62 -8.38
C PRO A 69 3.62 18.41 -9.04
N CYS A 70 4.86 18.52 -9.49
CA CYS A 70 5.74 17.40 -9.83
C CYS A 70 7.20 17.83 -9.63
N VAL A 71 8.13 16.87 -9.58
CA VAL A 71 9.55 17.15 -9.28
C VAL A 71 10.15 18.10 -10.32
N ASP A 72 9.96 17.81 -11.60
CA ASP A 72 10.56 18.59 -12.69
C ASP A 72 10.03 20.03 -12.70
N SER A 73 8.73 20.24 -12.52
CA SER A 73 8.14 21.60 -12.46
C SER A 73 8.73 22.46 -11.32
N VAL A 74 9.02 21.85 -10.17
CA VAL A 74 9.64 22.57 -9.04
C VAL A 74 11.10 22.90 -9.35
N ILE A 75 11.83 21.96 -9.96
CA ILE A 75 13.22 22.16 -10.39
C ILE A 75 13.30 23.23 -11.47
N ASP A 76 12.50 23.13 -12.53
CA ASP A 76 12.48 24.06 -13.66
C ASP A 76 12.20 25.48 -13.17
N ARG A 77 11.25 25.65 -12.25
CA ARG A 77 10.96 26.97 -11.66
C ARG A 77 12.11 27.49 -10.82
N TYR A 78 12.77 26.62 -10.05
CA TYR A 78 13.93 26.99 -9.25
C TYR A 78 15.10 27.42 -10.16
N LEU A 79 15.36 26.68 -11.24
CA LEU A 79 16.41 27.01 -12.21
C LEU A 79 16.06 28.28 -13.00
N ALA A 80 14.82 28.43 -13.47
CA ALA A 80 14.36 29.60 -14.20
C ALA A 80 14.42 30.89 -13.38
N ARG A 81 14.21 30.83 -12.05
CA ARG A 81 14.41 31.99 -11.16
C ARG A 81 15.86 32.48 -11.10
N ASN A 82 16.82 31.65 -11.47
CA ASN A 82 18.24 32.00 -11.50
C ASN A 82 18.73 32.40 -12.91
N SER A 83 17.88 32.34 -13.93
CA SER A 83 18.18 32.86 -15.26
C SER A 83 17.77 34.34 -15.39
N PRO A 84 18.50 35.17 -16.16
CA PRO A 84 18.04 36.51 -16.52
C PRO A 84 16.68 36.41 -17.23
N PRO A 85 15.77 37.39 -17.05
CA PRO A 85 14.44 37.33 -17.63
C PRO A 85 14.55 37.46 -19.16
N ASP A 86 14.36 36.36 -19.86
CA ASP A 86 13.98 36.40 -21.27
C ASP A 86 12.46 36.23 -21.38
N VAL A 87 11.86 37.13 -22.13
CA VAL A 87 10.43 37.35 -22.25
C VAL A 87 9.85 36.26 -23.15
N GLY A 88 9.06 35.32 -22.61
CA GLY A 88 8.38 34.39 -23.51
C GLY A 88 7.50 33.24 -23.01
N THR A 89 7.34 32.96 -21.71
CA THR A 89 6.64 31.72 -21.30
C THR A 89 5.52 31.95 -20.29
N TYR A 90 4.33 32.32 -20.79
CA TYR A 90 3.10 32.46 -19.99
C TYR A 90 1.85 31.64 -20.43
N PRO A 91 1.90 30.63 -21.34
CA PRO A 91 0.79 29.67 -21.47
C PRO A 91 0.94 28.36 -20.66
N PHE A 92 2.17 27.91 -20.40
CA PHE A 92 2.46 26.56 -19.89
C PHE A 92 2.13 26.36 -18.40
N VAL A 93 2.31 27.41 -17.59
CA VAL A 93 2.17 27.33 -16.12
C VAL A 93 0.72 27.08 -15.70
N THR A 94 -0.25 27.61 -16.45
CA THR A 94 -1.69 27.43 -16.17
C THR A 94 -2.13 25.99 -16.46
N THR A 95 -1.65 25.40 -17.57
CA THR A 95 -1.98 24.03 -17.98
C THR A 95 -1.45 22.97 -17.00
N HIS A 96 -0.27 23.19 -16.41
CA HIS A 96 0.29 22.30 -15.39
C HIS A 96 -0.46 22.33 -14.07
N ARG A 97 -1.04 23.48 -13.70
CA ARG A 97 -1.82 23.62 -12.47
C ARG A 97 -3.12 22.84 -12.55
N ASP A 98 -3.81 22.90 -13.69
CA ASP A 98 -5.04 22.15 -13.95
C ASP A 98 -4.78 20.64 -14.11
N ALA A 99 -3.65 20.27 -14.73
CA ALA A 99 -3.22 18.87 -14.81
C ALA A 99 -2.92 18.27 -13.42
N GLY A 100 -2.24 19.01 -12.55
CA GLY A 100 -1.93 18.58 -11.18
C GLY A 100 -3.16 18.41 -10.30
N ILE A 101 -4.18 19.26 -10.47
CA ILE A 101 -5.48 19.12 -9.76
C ILE A 101 -6.19 17.83 -10.22
N ARG A 102 -6.23 17.56 -11.53
CA ARG A 102 -6.84 16.34 -12.08
C ARG A 102 -6.11 15.06 -11.63
N GLU A 103 -4.79 15.11 -11.53
CA GLU A 103 -3.97 13.99 -11.08
C GLU A 103 -4.15 13.74 -9.57
N ALA A 104 -4.28 14.80 -8.77
CA ALA A 104 -4.61 14.70 -7.35
C ALA A 104 -6.01 14.10 -7.11
N ASP A 105 -7.02 14.52 -7.89
CA ASP A 105 -8.38 13.97 -7.83
C ASP A 105 -8.41 12.49 -8.20
N GLN A 106 -7.67 12.09 -9.24
CA GLN A 106 -7.52 10.69 -9.64
C GLN A 106 -6.84 9.86 -8.54
N TYR A 107 -5.77 10.39 -7.94
CA TYR A 107 -5.06 9.71 -6.85
C TYR A 107 -5.97 9.53 -5.61
N MET A 108 -6.75 10.55 -5.27
CA MET A 108 -7.72 10.49 -4.16
C MET A 108 -8.82 9.45 -4.41
N GLU A 109 -9.31 9.33 -5.65
CA GLU A 109 -10.30 8.29 -6.01
C GLU A 109 -9.69 6.89 -5.93
N VAL A 110 -8.46 6.69 -6.41
CA VAL A 110 -7.75 5.41 -6.31
C VAL A 110 -7.53 5.03 -4.84
N LEU A 111 -7.16 5.97 -3.97
CA LEU A 111 -7.04 5.72 -2.53
C LEU A 111 -8.38 5.31 -1.91
N ARG A 112 -9.48 5.96 -2.30
CA ARG A 112 -10.83 5.63 -1.84
C ARG A 112 -11.23 4.21 -2.24
N GLN A 113 -10.90 3.81 -3.47
CA GLN A 113 -11.13 2.45 -3.97
C GLN A 113 -10.30 1.42 -3.20
N LEU A 114 -9.02 1.72 -2.95
CA LEU A 114 -8.13 0.86 -2.18
C LEU A 114 -8.62 0.67 -0.74
N GLU A 115 -9.06 1.74 -0.07
CA GLU A 115 -9.65 1.64 1.27
C GLU A 115 -10.94 0.83 1.29
N ALA A 116 -11.79 0.98 0.26
CA ALA A 116 -13.00 0.18 0.12
C ALA A 116 -12.67 -1.31 -0.06
N GLU A 117 -11.72 -1.66 -0.93
CA GLU A 117 -11.25 -3.04 -1.11
C GLU A 117 -10.61 -3.61 0.15
N LYS A 118 -9.81 -2.80 0.86
CA LYS A 118 -9.23 -3.22 2.13
C LYS A 118 -10.31 -3.51 3.18
N LYS A 119 -11.33 -2.65 3.29
CA LYS A 119 -12.49 -2.89 4.16
C LYS A 119 -13.29 -4.14 3.75
N ARG A 120 -13.45 -4.39 2.44
CA ARG A 120 -14.06 -5.64 1.94
C ARG A 120 -13.25 -6.87 2.33
N GLY A 121 -11.93 -6.81 2.18
CA GLY A 121 -11.02 -7.87 2.60
C GLY A 121 -11.07 -8.13 4.12
N GLU A 122 -11.06 -7.06 4.92
CA GLU A 122 -11.19 -7.17 6.38
C GLU A 122 -12.57 -7.74 6.79
N ALA A 123 -13.65 -7.35 6.13
CA ALA A 123 -14.99 -7.91 6.37
C ALA A 123 -15.06 -9.40 5.99
N LEU A 124 -14.47 -9.80 4.86
CA LEU A 124 -14.36 -11.20 4.46
C LEU A 124 -13.53 -12.01 5.46
N GLU A 125 -12.44 -11.44 5.96
CA GLU A 125 -11.60 -12.09 6.96
C GLU A 125 -12.28 -12.18 8.33
N GLN A 126 -13.08 -11.18 8.72
CA GLN A 126 -13.92 -11.26 9.92
C GLN A 126 -15.02 -12.32 9.78
N LEU A 127 -15.65 -12.45 8.61
CA LEU A 127 -16.58 -13.55 8.34
C LEU A 127 -15.88 -14.91 8.41
N ARG A 128 -14.66 -15.02 7.86
CA ARG A 128 -13.85 -16.25 7.95
C ARG A 128 -13.49 -16.61 9.38
N LYS A 129 -13.15 -15.61 10.22
CA LYS A 129 -12.82 -15.81 11.65
C LYS A 129 -14.06 -16.05 12.50
N GLY A 130 -15.21 -15.45 12.17
CA GLY A 130 -16.50 -15.73 12.82
C GLY A 130 -17.13 -17.06 12.38
N GLY A 131 -16.68 -17.62 11.25
CA GLY A 131 -17.03 -18.94 10.74
C GLY A 131 -16.16 -20.08 11.26
N GLN A 132 -15.07 -19.77 12.00
CA GLN A 132 -14.26 -20.77 12.69
C GLN A 132 -15.13 -21.50 13.72
N GLY A 133 -15.70 -22.64 13.30
CA GLY A 133 -16.61 -23.48 14.09
C GLY A 133 -18.05 -23.61 13.57
N ARG A 134 -18.41 -23.06 12.39
CA ARG A 134 -19.79 -23.18 11.88
C ARG A 134 -20.05 -24.37 10.96
N PHE A 135 -19.05 -24.83 10.21
CA PHE A 135 -19.19 -26.00 9.34
C PHE A 135 -17.90 -26.82 9.31
N TRP A 136 -18.05 -28.14 9.40
CA TRP A 136 -16.94 -29.09 9.58
C TRP A 136 -15.98 -29.17 8.39
N TRP A 137 -16.33 -28.65 7.21
CA TRP A 137 -15.44 -28.59 6.03
C TRP A 137 -14.64 -27.29 5.91
N ASP A 138 -14.83 -26.31 6.82
CA ASP A 138 -14.06 -25.06 6.83
C ASP A 138 -12.67 -25.22 7.49
N ALA A 139 -12.40 -26.40 8.07
CA ALA A 139 -11.06 -26.75 8.55
C ALA A 139 -10.12 -27.01 7.36
N PRO A 140 -8.83 -26.64 7.45
CA PRO A 140 -7.83 -27.07 6.48
C PRO A 140 -7.89 -28.59 6.28
N ILE A 141 -7.75 -29.06 5.05
CA ILE A 141 -7.86 -30.50 4.72
C ILE A 141 -6.86 -31.33 5.54
N ASP A 142 -5.68 -30.76 5.83
CA ASP A 142 -4.62 -31.38 6.62
C ASP A 142 -4.99 -31.58 8.10
N ASP A 143 -6.01 -30.87 8.59
CA ASP A 143 -6.47 -30.91 9.98
C ASP A 143 -7.72 -31.81 10.17
N LEU A 144 -8.23 -32.47 9.11
CA LEU A 144 -9.42 -33.34 9.16
C LEU A 144 -9.06 -34.79 9.49
N GLY A 145 -9.86 -35.44 10.36
CA GLY A 145 -9.71 -36.86 10.65
C GLY A 145 -10.11 -37.77 9.48
N LEU A 146 -9.66 -39.03 9.48
CA LEU A 146 -9.94 -39.99 8.38
C LEU A 146 -11.44 -40.13 8.08
N HIS A 147 -12.28 -40.23 9.12
CA HIS A 147 -13.74 -40.32 8.96
C HIS A 147 -14.33 -39.04 8.34
N GLU A 148 -13.79 -37.88 8.69
CA GLU A 148 -14.27 -36.60 8.16
C GLU A 148 -13.85 -36.43 6.69
N LEU A 149 -12.62 -36.83 6.35
CA LEU A 149 -12.13 -36.90 4.97
C LEU A 149 -12.99 -37.82 4.08
N GLU A 150 -13.42 -38.97 4.60
CA GLU A 150 -14.33 -39.88 3.88
C GLU A 150 -15.71 -39.25 3.63
N LYS A 151 -16.29 -38.61 4.65
CA LYS A 151 -17.55 -37.86 4.51
C LYS A 151 -17.40 -36.70 3.52
N PHE A 152 -16.24 -36.04 3.51
CA PHE A 152 -15.95 -34.91 2.62
C PHE A 152 -15.84 -35.37 1.17
N LYS A 153 -15.10 -36.46 0.94
CA LYS A 153 -14.99 -37.11 -0.37
C LYS A 153 -16.36 -37.50 -0.92
N ALA A 154 -17.18 -38.20 -0.13
CA ALA A 154 -18.51 -38.62 -0.56
C ALA A 154 -19.40 -37.42 -0.94
N SER A 155 -19.34 -36.34 -0.16
CA SER A 155 -20.10 -35.11 -0.42
C SER A 155 -19.64 -34.41 -1.71
N MET A 156 -18.33 -34.34 -1.95
CA MET A 156 -17.75 -33.78 -3.18
C MET A 156 -18.08 -34.62 -4.42
N GLU A 157 -18.10 -35.94 -4.29
CA GLU A 157 -18.54 -36.85 -5.36
C GLU A 157 -20.01 -36.65 -5.70
N GLU A 158 -20.86 -36.44 -4.71
CA GLU A 158 -22.28 -36.14 -4.94
C GLU A 158 -22.49 -34.78 -5.60
N LEU A 159 -21.76 -33.75 -5.16
CA LEU A 159 -21.78 -32.44 -5.81
C LEU A 159 -21.32 -32.55 -7.27
N ARG A 160 -20.24 -33.29 -7.55
CA ARG A 160 -19.76 -33.52 -8.91
C ARG A 160 -20.83 -34.18 -9.78
N LYS A 161 -21.53 -35.20 -9.28
CA LYS A 161 -22.65 -35.83 -10.00
C LYS A 161 -23.75 -34.82 -10.31
N LYS A 162 -24.16 -34.02 -9.33
CA LYS A 162 -25.21 -32.98 -9.50
C LYS A 162 -24.81 -31.92 -10.52
N VAL A 163 -23.54 -31.48 -10.50
CA VAL A 163 -23.00 -30.52 -11.47
C VAL A 163 -23.00 -31.10 -12.88
N ILE A 164 -22.52 -32.34 -13.06
CA ILE A 164 -22.50 -33.03 -14.37
C ILE A 164 -23.91 -33.12 -14.95
N VAL A 165 -24.86 -33.60 -14.16
CA VAL A 165 -26.27 -33.70 -14.57
C VAL A 165 -26.78 -32.33 -15.01
N LYS A 166 -26.54 -31.29 -14.22
CA LYS A 166 -26.99 -29.93 -14.56
C LYS A 166 -26.33 -29.39 -15.84
N THR A 167 -25.04 -29.66 -16.07
CA THR A 167 -24.35 -29.25 -17.30
C THR A 167 -24.83 -30.01 -18.54
N GLU A 168 -25.19 -31.29 -18.40
CA GLU A 168 -25.77 -32.07 -19.50
C GLU A 168 -27.16 -31.57 -19.89
N TYR A 169 -27.99 -31.17 -18.91
CA TYR A 169 -29.28 -30.51 -19.17
C TYR A 169 -29.10 -29.19 -19.92
N ILE A 170 -28.09 -28.39 -19.58
CA ILE A 170 -27.83 -27.09 -20.23
C ILE A 170 -27.25 -27.26 -21.65
N SER A 171 -26.61 -28.39 -21.95
CA SER A 171 -26.03 -28.67 -23.28
C SER A 171 -27.01 -29.20 -24.34
N LYS A 172 -28.28 -29.44 -23.97
CA LYS A 172 -29.34 -29.95 -24.86
C LYS A 172 -30.36 -28.88 -25.29
N ASP A 173 -30.24 -27.66 -24.75
CA ASP A 173 -30.93 -26.45 -25.22
C ASP A 173 -29.99 -25.62 -26.11
#